data_AF-A0A0B7L8N8-F1
#
_entry.id   AF-A0A0B7L8N8-F1
#
_cell.length_a   1.000
_cell.length_b   1.000
_cell.length_c   1.000
_cell.angle_alpha   90.00
_cell.angle_beta   90.00
_cell.angle_gamma   90.00
#
_symmetry.space_group_name_H-M   'P 1'
#
loop_
_entity.id
_entity.type
_entity.pdbx_description
1 polymer ?
#
loop_
_entity_poly.entity_id
_entity_poly.type
_entity_poly.pdbx_seq_one_letter_code
_entity_poly.pdbx_strand_id
1 'polypeptide(L)'
;MLSKEEYIEEIGLIEKQNYVEVELYPLVADIINPTLKNSLSKRYVFGRRKSNMGQIYYGLSNFPDIVILDKNYQNKARKSIEIEEWKKLRGCVEIKSLKHDLITEEKIKSTISNSFEHITGEMGQLIGDLLWYKKVIYTNGIEWRFLSLDDKEEIDNTIVQVVNKRIETEEAGNSFDWWKNIKDLSFNYTDIYLSKDCIQEWDEFVKKVKEIEW
;
A
#
# COMPACT_ATOMS: atom_id res chain seq x y z
N MET A 1 -4.38 20.75 -1.59
CA MET A 1 -4.49 19.77 -2.69
C MET A 1 -4.15 20.55 -3.94
N LEU A 2 -3.26 20.02 -4.78
CA LEU A 2 -2.89 20.64 -6.05
C LEU A 2 -4.14 20.93 -6.89
N SER A 3 -4.11 22.00 -7.68
CA SER A 3 -5.08 22.23 -8.75
C SER A 3 -4.86 21.26 -9.90
N LYS A 4 -5.85 21.16 -10.80
CA LYS A 4 -5.75 20.32 -12.00
C LYS A 4 -4.59 20.77 -12.88
N GLU A 5 -4.45 22.08 -13.04
CA GLU A 5 -3.46 22.72 -13.89
C GLU A 5 -2.04 22.45 -13.38
N GLU A 6 -1.81 22.64 -12.07
CA GLU A 6 -0.52 22.31 -11.43
C GLU A 6 -0.19 20.82 -11.59
N TYR A 7 -1.16 19.93 -11.41
CA TYR A 7 -0.94 18.49 -11.55
C TYR A 7 -0.54 18.10 -12.98
N ILE A 8 -1.24 18.62 -13.99
CA ILE A 8 -0.92 18.38 -15.41
C ILE A 8 0.47 18.92 -15.76
N GLU A 9 0.79 20.13 -15.28
CA GLU A 9 2.09 20.74 -15.49
C GLU A 9 3.22 19.87 -14.92
N GLU A 10 3.12 19.50 -13.63
CA GLU A 10 4.13 18.67 -12.97
C GLU A 10 4.28 17.29 -13.62
N ILE A 11 3.18 16.62 -13.99
CA ILE A 11 3.24 15.34 -14.75
C ILE A 11 4.01 15.53 -16.06
N GLY A 12 3.77 16.63 -16.77
CA GLY A 12 4.48 16.97 -18.00
C GLY A 12 5.96 17.31 -17.78
N LEU A 13 6.31 17.90 -16.63
CA LEU A 13 7.69 18.18 -16.25
C LEU A 13 8.44 16.91 -15.87
N ILE A 14 7.84 16.00 -15.09
CA ILE A 14 8.41 14.69 -14.75
C ILE A 14 8.78 13.93 -16.03
N GLU A 15 7.86 13.87 -17.00
CA GLU A 15 8.11 13.17 -18.27
C GLU A 15 9.28 13.79 -19.07
N LYS A 16 9.46 15.11 -19.01
CA LYS A 16 10.48 15.82 -19.81
C LYS A 16 11.84 15.97 -19.11
N GLN A 17 11.85 16.05 -17.79
CA GLN A 17 13.01 16.49 -17.01
C GLN A 17 13.64 15.36 -16.19
N ASN A 18 12.82 14.52 -15.53
CA ASN A 18 13.31 13.45 -14.67
C ASN A 18 12.27 12.32 -14.57
N TYR A 19 12.24 11.43 -15.57
CA TYR A 19 11.25 10.35 -15.65
C TYR A 19 11.59 9.19 -14.72
N VAL A 20 11.36 9.40 -13.41
CA VAL A 20 11.59 8.41 -12.35
C VAL A 20 10.42 8.40 -11.37
N GLU A 21 10.12 7.23 -10.80
CA GLU A 21 8.96 7.00 -9.93
C GLU A 21 8.87 7.95 -8.73
N VAL A 22 10.02 8.23 -8.09
CA VAL A 22 10.09 9.06 -6.87
C VAL A 22 9.58 10.49 -7.08
N GLU A 23 9.58 11.00 -8.31
CA GLU A 23 9.03 12.33 -8.61
C GLU A 23 7.50 12.37 -8.45
N LEU A 24 6.80 11.23 -8.55
CA LEU A 24 5.35 11.18 -8.32
C LEU A 24 4.98 11.26 -6.83
N TYR A 25 5.90 10.94 -5.92
CA TYR A 25 5.61 10.85 -4.50
C TYR A 25 5.06 12.16 -3.88
N PRO A 26 5.65 13.35 -4.11
CA PRO A 26 5.08 14.60 -3.61
C PRO A 26 3.69 14.90 -4.18
N LEU A 27 3.48 14.69 -5.49
CA LEU A 27 2.18 14.89 -6.14
C LEU A 27 1.12 14.01 -5.50
N VAL A 28 1.40 12.71 -5.38
CA VAL A 28 0.50 11.74 -4.78
C VAL A 28 0.21 12.09 -3.32
N ALA A 29 1.25 12.46 -2.55
CA ALA A 29 1.12 12.82 -1.15
C ALA A 29 0.26 14.08 -0.93
N ASP A 30 0.25 15.01 -1.88
CA ASP A 30 -0.58 16.22 -1.85
C ASP A 30 -2.04 15.95 -2.22
N ILE A 31 -2.29 15.03 -3.17
CA ILE A 31 -3.63 14.59 -3.54
C ILE A 31 -4.32 13.89 -2.36
N ILE A 32 -3.62 12.98 -1.66
CA ILE A 32 -4.21 12.25 -0.54
C ILE A 32 -4.27 13.08 0.75
N ASN A 33 -3.52 14.18 0.85
CA ASN A 33 -3.40 14.95 2.09
C ASN A 33 -4.76 15.35 2.73
N PRO A 34 -5.79 15.78 1.96
CA PRO A 34 -7.11 16.10 2.51
C PRO A 34 -7.83 14.91 3.16
N THR A 35 -7.48 13.67 2.80
CA THR A 35 -8.07 12.44 3.38
C THR A 35 -7.52 12.16 4.77
N LEU A 36 -6.40 12.78 5.15
CA LEU A 36 -5.75 12.61 6.44
C LEU A 36 -6.42 13.51 7.48
N LYS A 37 -7.58 13.05 7.99
CA LYS A 37 -8.32 13.67 9.10
C LYS A 37 -7.38 13.94 10.29
N ASN A 38 -7.79 14.79 11.23
CA ASN A 38 -6.96 15.23 12.37
C ASN A 38 -6.41 14.09 13.25
N SER A 39 -6.90 12.87 13.13
CA SER A 39 -6.43 11.66 13.83
C SER A 39 -5.36 10.87 13.08
N LEU A 40 -5.03 11.21 11.83
CA LEU A 40 -4.16 10.44 10.95
C LEU A 40 -2.85 11.17 10.62
N SER A 41 -1.83 10.40 10.23
CA SER A 41 -0.56 10.91 9.74
C SER A 41 -0.02 10.02 8.61
N LYS A 42 0.79 10.60 7.72
CA LYS A 42 1.53 9.86 6.69
C LYS A 42 3.02 9.78 7.03
N ARG A 43 3.68 8.71 6.63
CA ARG A 43 5.14 8.58 6.66
C ARG A 43 5.63 8.02 5.34
N TYR A 44 6.63 8.68 4.77
CA TYR A 44 7.38 8.15 3.64
C TYR A 44 8.29 7.04 4.14
N VAL A 45 8.10 5.83 3.62
CA VAL A 45 8.86 4.64 4.04
C VAL A 45 9.58 3.95 2.88
N PHE A 46 9.47 4.50 1.66
CA PHE A 46 10.36 4.18 0.56
C PHE A 46 11.83 4.31 0.99
N GLY A 47 12.68 3.37 0.56
CA GLY A 47 14.10 3.36 0.89
C GLY A 47 14.46 3.00 2.35
N ARG A 48 13.48 2.67 3.20
CA ARG A 48 13.78 2.14 4.53
C ARG A 48 14.51 0.80 4.46
N ARG A 49 15.35 0.55 5.46
CA ARG A 49 15.96 -0.75 5.71
C ARG A 49 15.22 -1.46 6.83
N LYS A 50 15.10 -2.78 6.72
CA LYS A 50 14.55 -3.62 7.79
C LYS A 50 15.40 -3.48 9.04
N SER A 51 14.74 -3.22 10.16
CA SER A 51 15.35 -3.13 11.49
C SER A 51 14.27 -3.29 12.55
N ASN A 52 14.66 -3.56 13.79
CA ASN A 52 13.73 -3.66 14.93
C ASN A 52 12.93 -2.35 15.14
N MET A 53 13.44 -1.22 14.64
CA MET A 53 12.72 0.05 14.54
C MET A 53 11.95 0.14 13.22
N GLY A 54 10.62 0.07 13.31
CA GLY A 54 9.74 0.17 12.14
C GLY A 54 9.47 -1.16 11.42
N GLN A 55 9.52 -2.29 12.15
CA GLN A 55 9.09 -3.61 11.62
C GLN A 55 7.67 -3.60 11.05
N ILE A 56 6.80 -2.77 11.63
CA ILE A 56 5.42 -2.61 11.18
C ILE A 56 5.29 -2.11 9.73
N TYR A 57 6.34 -1.52 9.15
CA TYR A 57 6.26 -0.89 7.82
C TYR A 57 6.65 -1.80 6.65
N TYR A 58 6.95 -3.09 6.88
CA TYR A 58 7.25 -4.02 5.78
C TYR A 58 6.41 -5.30 5.79
N GLY A 59 5.57 -5.50 6.81
CA GLY A 59 4.50 -6.52 6.82
C GLY A 59 4.87 -7.88 6.23
N LEU A 60 4.10 -8.33 5.25
CA LEU A 60 4.34 -9.55 4.47
C LEU A 60 5.32 -9.32 3.29
N SER A 61 5.29 -8.14 2.70
CA SER A 61 5.99 -7.74 1.47
C SER A 61 7.23 -6.86 1.76
N ASN A 62 7.54 -5.89 0.91
CA ASN A 62 8.54 -4.86 1.18
C ASN A 62 7.85 -3.61 1.75
N PHE A 63 8.62 -2.56 2.00
CA PHE A 63 8.04 -1.27 2.37
C PHE A 63 7.27 -0.69 1.17
N PRO A 64 6.03 -0.21 1.36
CA PRO A 64 5.36 0.60 0.35
C PRO A 64 5.99 2.00 0.31
N ASP A 65 5.50 2.89 -0.54
CA ASP A 65 6.07 4.23 -0.63
C ASP A 65 5.68 5.11 0.56
N ILE A 66 4.39 5.07 0.90
CA ILE A 66 3.80 5.86 1.98
C ILE A 66 2.93 4.96 2.86
N VAL A 67 3.02 5.12 4.17
CA VAL A 67 2.10 4.49 5.13
C VAL A 67 1.24 5.52 5.84
N ILE A 68 -0.01 5.16 6.10
CA ILE A 68 -0.98 5.94 6.84
C ILE A 68 -1.12 5.35 8.25
N LEU A 69 -1.04 6.20 9.27
CA LEU A 69 -0.98 5.82 10.67
C LEU A 69 -1.98 6.62 11.48
N ASP A 70 -2.51 6.00 12.53
CA ASP A 70 -3.08 6.73 13.66
C ASP A 70 -2.00 7.64 14.27
N LYS A 71 -2.35 8.90 14.58
CA LYS A 71 -1.40 9.87 15.15
C LYS A 71 -0.80 9.44 16.49
N ASN A 72 -1.47 8.57 17.23
CA ASN A 72 -0.99 8.04 18.49
C ASN A 72 -0.05 6.84 18.31
N TYR A 73 0.21 6.39 17.07
CA TYR A 73 1.24 5.39 16.80
C TYR A 73 2.61 5.88 17.26
N GLN A 74 3.32 5.03 18.00
CA GLN A 74 4.68 5.31 18.46
C GLN A 74 5.62 4.23 17.92
N ASN A 75 6.60 4.64 17.13
CA ASN A 75 7.65 3.73 16.67
C ASN A 75 8.55 3.36 17.85
N LYS A 76 8.66 2.07 18.12
CA LYS A 76 9.51 1.50 19.18
C LYS A 76 10.20 0.26 18.65
N ALA A 77 11.36 -0.05 19.22
CA ALA A 77 12.06 -1.27 18.89
C ALA A 77 11.23 -2.46 19.37
N ARG A 78 10.92 -3.37 18.47
CA ARG A 78 10.15 -4.59 18.77
C ARG A 78 10.82 -5.79 18.10
N LYS A 79 10.49 -6.98 18.61
CA LYS A 79 10.82 -8.27 17.99
C LYS A 79 9.56 -8.97 17.43
N SER A 80 8.40 -8.46 17.80
CA SER A 80 7.10 -8.94 17.37
C SER A 80 6.10 -7.78 17.36
N ILE A 81 5.04 -7.96 16.59
CA ILE A 81 3.97 -6.99 16.39
C ILE A 81 2.72 -7.55 17.07
N GLU A 82 2.15 -6.75 17.97
CA GLU A 82 0.86 -7.00 18.59
C GLU A 82 -0.27 -6.49 17.69
N ILE A 83 -1.43 -7.15 17.73
CA ILE A 83 -2.57 -6.80 16.87
C ILE A 83 -3.09 -5.38 17.14
N GLU A 84 -3.07 -4.92 18.39
CA GLU A 84 -3.48 -3.58 18.79
C GLU A 84 -2.56 -2.50 18.20
N GLU A 85 -1.26 -2.80 18.10
CA GLU A 85 -0.29 -1.92 17.46
C GLU A 85 -0.42 -1.95 15.95
N TRP A 86 -0.67 -3.13 15.37
CA TRP A 86 -0.94 -3.28 13.94
C TRP A 86 -2.19 -2.52 13.50
N LYS A 87 -3.26 -2.49 14.31
CA LYS A 87 -4.49 -1.72 14.03
C LYS A 87 -4.29 -0.19 13.99
N LYS A 88 -3.12 0.31 14.43
CA LYS A 88 -2.74 1.72 14.26
C LYS A 88 -2.13 2.01 12.89
N LEU A 89 -1.82 0.98 12.12
CA LEU A 89 -1.56 1.06 10.69
C LEU A 89 -2.90 1.10 9.96
N ARG A 90 -3.14 2.17 9.22
CA ARG A 90 -4.47 2.49 8.66
C ARG A 90 -4.55 2.29 7.16
N GLY A 91 -3.40 2.13 6.49
CA GLY A 91 -3.31 1.90 5.08
C GLY A 91 -1.93 2.24 4.53
N CYS A 92 -1.78 2.10 3.21
CA CYS A 92 -0.61 2.55 2.49
C CYS A 92 -0.96 3.14 1.13
N VAL A 93 0.06 3.72 0.50
CA VAL A 93 0.06 4.14 -0.89
C VAL A 93 1.27 3.49 -1.57
N GLU A 94 0.99 2.77 -2.65
CA GLU A 94 1.97 2.13 -3.52
C GLU A 94 1.89 2.83 -4.89
N ILE A 95 3.01 3.40 -5.31
CA ILE A 95 3.15 4.29 -6.44
C ILE A 95 4.08 3.60 -7.43
N LYS A 96 3.64 3.55 -8.70
CA LYS A 96 4.44 3.07 -9.81
C LYS A 96 4.87 4.22 -10.70
N SER A 97 5.93 3.99 -11.47
CA SER A 97 6.41 4.93 -12.48
C SER A 97 5.29 5.43 -13.38
N LEU A 98 5.39 6.69 -13.83
CA LEU A 98 4.38 7.32 -14.67
C LEU A 98 4.07 6.46 -15.90
N LYS A 99 2.78 6.20 -16.20
CA LYS A 99 2.31 5.32 -17.30
C LYS A 99 2.68 3.83 -17.16
N HIS A 100 3.19 3.38 -16.02
CA HIS A 100 3.35 1.96 -15.74
C HIS A 100 1.99 1.26 -15.69
N ASP A 101 1.85 0.12 -16.37
CA ASP A 101 0.60 -0.63 -16.38
C ASP A 101 0.33 -1.22 -14.98
N LEU A 102 -0.78 -0.81 -14.37
CA LEU A 102 -1.19 -1.33 -13.08
C LEU A 102 -1.73 -2.76 -13.21
N ILE A 103 -1.45 -3.60 -12.21
CA ILE A 103 -2.00 -4.96 -12.12
C ILE A 103 -3.53 -4.92 -12.03
N THR A 104 -4.23 -5.40 -13.05
CA THR A 104 -5.70 -5.36 -13.12
C THR A 104 -6.38 -6.23 -12.04
N GLU A 105 -7.62 -5.88 -11.68
CA GLU A 105 -8.43 -6.69 -10.75
C GLU A 105 -8.55 -8.16 -11.20
N GLU A 106 -8.71 -8.40 -12.51
CA GLU A 106 -8.76 -9.74 -13.08
C GLU A 106 -7.48 -10.56 -12.82
N LYS A 107 -6.31 -9.92 -12.98
CA LYS A 107 -5.02 -10.55 -12.66
C LYS A 107 -4.89 -10.83 -11.16
N ILE A 108 -5.41 -9.96 -10.29
CA ILE A 108 -5.41 -10.21 -8.84
C ILE A 108 -6.32 -11.40 -8.52
N LYS A 109 -7.57 -11.41 -8.99
CA LYS A 109 -8.54 -12.49 -8.77
C LYS A 109 -8.04 -13.84 -9.25
N SER A 110 -7.50 -13.89 -10.47
CA SER A 110 -6.92 -15.12 -11.02
C SER A 110 -5.72 -15.60 -10.21
N THR A 111 -4.87 -14.70 -9.71
CA THR A 111 -3.72 -15.06 -8.86
C THR A 111 -4.17 -15.67 -7.54
N ILE A 112 -5.15 -15.06 -6.86
CA ILE A 112 -5.69 -15.57 -5.59
C ILE A 112 -6.39 -16.91 -5.80
N SER A 113 -7.16 -17.06 -6.89
CA SER A 113 -7.92 -18.29 -7.15
C SER A 113 -7.05 -19.47 -7.58
N ASN A 114 -5.96 -19.23 -8.31
CA ASN A 114 -5.12 -20.31 -8.86
C ASN A 114 -4.10 -20.87 -7.86
N SER A 115 -4.06 -20.35 -6.62
CA SER A 115 -3.22 -20.88 -5.53
C SER A 115 -1.78 -21.18 -5.96
N PHE A 116 -1.13 -20.25 -6.66
CA PHE A 116 0.24 -20.42 -7.13
C PHE A 116 1.18 -20.83 -5.99
N GLU A 117 2.16 -21.70 -6.24
CA GLU A 117 3.11 -22.10 -5.18
C GLU A 117 3.98 -20.94 -4.69
N HIS A 118 4.17 -19.92 -5.53
CA HIS A 118 5.02 -18.77 -5.26
C HIS A 118 4.47 -17.50 -5.90
N ILE A 119 4.31 -16.44 -5.09
CA ILE A 119 4.00 -15.08 -5.55
C ILE A 119 5.23 -14.19 -5.35
N THR A 120 5.65 -13.49 -6.40
CA THR A 120 6.84 -12.65 -6.37
C THR A 120 6.63 -11.35 -7.15
N GLY A 121 7.60 -10.45 -7.08
CA GLY A 121 7.57 -9.17 -7.80
C GLY A 121 6.40 -8.28 -7.37
N GLU A 122 5.88 -7.52 -8.32
CA GLU A 122 4.85 -6.51 -8.07
C GLU A 122 3.53 -7.11 -7.56
N MET A 123 3.14 -8.29 -8.04
CA MET A 123 1.93 -8.96 -7.57
C MET A 123 2.06 -9.39 -6.11
N GLY A 124 3.21 -9.96 -5.73
CA GLY A 124 3.48 -10.32 -4.34
C GLY A 124 3.52 -9.10 -3.43
N GLN A 125 4.06 -7.98 -3.92
CA GLN A 125 4.04 -6.70 -3.20
C GLN A 125 2.60 -6.22 -2.99
N LEU A 126 1.81 -6.09 -4.06
CA LEU A 126 0.44 -5.58 -3.97
C LEU A 126 -0.47 -6.44 -3.07
N ILE A 127 -0.39 -7.77 -3.18
CA ILE A 127 -1.18 -8.67 -2.31
C ILE A 127 -0.69 -8.60 -0.86
N GLY A 128 0.62 -8.59 -0.63
CA GLY A 128 1.18 -8.44 0.70
C GLY A 128 0.81 -7.11 1.34
N ASP A 129 0.76 -6.04 0.55
CA ASP A 129 0.36 -4.72 0.99
C ASP A 129 -1.15 -4.68 1.32
N LEU A 130 -2.00 -5.27 0.46
CA LEU A 130 -3.43 -5.37 0.73
C LEU A 130 -3.72 -6.14 2.03
N LEU A 131 -3.05 -7.27 2.25
CA LEU A 131 -3.26 -8.10 3.43
C LEU A 131 -2.72 -7.43 4.71
N TRP A 132 -1.60 -6.71 4.62
CA TRP A 132 -0.97 -6.09 5.79
C TRP A 132 -1.51 -4.70 6.12
N TYR A 133 -1.72 -3.84 5.12
CA TYR A 133 -2.19 -2.47 5.34
C TYR A 133 -3.72 -2.35 5.28
N LYS A 134 -4.41 -3.40 4.81
CA LYS A 134 -5.86 -3.50 4.59
C LYS A 134 -6.44 -2.52 3.57
N LYS A 135 -5.87 -1.32 3.42
CA LYS A 135 -6.30 -0.26 2.52
C LYS A 135 -5.10 0.25 1.73
N VAL A 136 -5.18 0.17 0.42
CA VAL A 136 -4.08 0.49 -0.48
C VAL A 136 -4.58 1.44 -1.56
N ILE A 137 -3.99 2.62 -1.63
CA ILE A 137 -4.04 3.40 -2.87
C ILE A 137 -2.93 2.86 -3.79
N TYR A 138 -3.31 2.42 -4.98
CA TYR A 138 -2.38 1.92 -6.00
C TYR A 138 -2.49 2.81 -7.24
N THR A 139 -1.38 3.43 -7.64
CA THR A 139 -1.40 4.47 -8.69
C THR A 139 -0.11 4.52 -9.50
N ASN A 140 -0.21 4.99 -10.75
CA ASN A 140 0.92 5.37 -11.60
C ASN A 140 0.93 6.88 -11.90
N GLY A 141 0.22 7.68 -11.10
CA GLY A 141 0.03 9.12 -11.33
C GLY A 141 -1.05 9.47 -12.37
N ILE A 142 -1.59 8.53 -13.14
CA ILE A 142 -2.71 8.78 -14.08
C ILE A 142 -3.93 7.96 -13.68
N GLU A 143 -3.75 6.65 -13.55
CA GLU A 143 -4.74 5.73 -13.00
C GLU A 143 -4.60 5.69 -11.47
N TRP A 144 -5.73 5.67 -10.79
CA TRP A 144 -5.82 5.63 -9.34
C TRP A 144 -6.85 4.61 -8.90
N ARG A 145 -6.41 3.65 -8.09
CA ARG A 145 -7.26 2.61 -7.52
C ARG A 145 -7.17 2.61 -6.01
N PHE A 146 -8.27 2.23 -5.38
CA PHE A 146 -8.36 1.99 -3.95
C PHE A 146 -8.79 0.56 -3.71
N LEU A 147 -7.88 -0.22 -3.13
CA LEU A 147 -8.13 -1.60 -2.73
C LEU A 147 -8.38 -1.63 -1.23
N SER A 148 -9.42 -2.34 -0.80
CA SER A 148 -9.74 -2.52 0.62
C SER A 148 -10.05 -3.99 0.91
N LEU A 149 -9.40 -4.54 1.93
CA LEU A 149 -9.66 -5.86 2.48
C LEU A 149 -10.90 -5.81 3.39
N ASP A 150 -11.75 -6.83 3.32
CA ASP A 150 -12.87 -6.98 4.24
C ASP A 150 -12.36 -7.23 5.67
N ASP A 151 -12.94 -6.57 6.67
CA ASP A 151 -12.50 -6.70 8.06
C ASP A 151 -12.96 -8.04 8.65
N LYS A 152 -12.02 -8.94 8.93
CA LYS A 152 -12.26 -10.24 9.57
C LYS A 152 -11.15 -10.57 10.56
N GLU A 153 -11.52 -10.75 11.82
CA GLU A 153 -10.58 -11.01 12.92
C GLU A 153 -9.74 -12.29 12.72
N GLU A 154 -10.28 -13.31 12.06
CA GLU A 154 -9.54 -14.54 11.74
C GLU A 154 -8.38 -14.29 10.76
N ILE A 155 -8.63 -13.45 9.74
CA ILE A 155 -7.61 -13.04 8.76
C ILE A 155 -6.53 -12.26 9.50
N ASP A 156 -6.93 -11.27 10.30
CA ASP A 156 -6.04 -10.43 11.10
C ASP A 156 -5.05 -11.25 11.93
N ASN A 157 -5.56 -12.20 12.70
CA ASN A 157 -4.74 -13.05 13.55
C ASN A 157 -3.76 -13.88 12.73
N THR A 158 -4.21 -14.44 11.60
CA THR A 158 -3.37 -15.22 10.69
C THR A 158 -2.24 -14.38 10.11
N ILE A 159 -2.55 -13.18 9.60
CA ILE A 159 -1.56 -12.28 9.00
C ILE A 159 -0.52 -11.84 10.04
N VAL A 160 -0.92 -11.42 11.24
CA VAL A 160 0.01 -11.02 12.30
C VAL A 160 0.91 -12.18 12.72
N GLN A 161 0.38 -13.39 12.85
CA GLN A 161 1.19 -14.58 13.15
C GLN A 161 2.25 -14.85 12.08
N VAL A 162 1.89 -14.75 10.80
CA VAL A 162 2.81 -14.99 9.69
C VAL A 162 3.89 -13.91 9.60
N VAL A 163 3.53 -12.64 9.83
CA VAL A 163 4.52 -11.55 9.87
C VAL A 163 5.48 -11.70 11.05
N ASN A 164 4.99 -12.10 12.23
CA ASN A 164 5.88 -12.37 13.36
C ASN A 164 6.83 -13.55 13.10
N LYS A 165 6.34 -14.62 12.48
CA LYS A 165 7.18 -15.75 12.05
C LYS A 165 8.22 -15.31 11.02
N ARG A 166 7.84 -14.43 10.10
CA ARG A 166 8.78 -13.82 9.14
C ARG A 166 9.88 -13.04 9.85
N ILE A 167 9.52 -12.16 10.78
CA ILE A 167 10.46 -11.35 11.55
C ILE A 167 11.49 -12.24 12.24
N GLU A 168 11.03 -13.25 12.98
CA GLU A 168 11.91 -14.21 13.67
C GLU A 168 12.83 -14.95 12.70
N THR A 169 12.29 -15.43 11.57
CA THR A 169 13.05 -16.19 10.56
C THR A 169 14.14 -15.33 9.91
N GLU A 170 13.80 -14.10 9.52
CA GLU A 170 14.73 -13.17 8.88
C GLU A 170 15.76 -12.62 9.87
N GLU A 171 15.42 -12.42 11.15
CA GLU A 171 16.38 -12.06 12.21
C GLU A 171 17.45 -13.17 12.41
N ALA A 172 17.07 -14.44 12.21
CA ALA A 172 18.00 -15.56 12.20
C ALA A 172 18.83 -15.69 10.91
N GLY A 173 18.68 -14.77 9.95
CA GLY A 173 19.42 -14.75 8.69
C GLY A 173 18.84 -15.67 7.60
N ASN A 174 17.62 -16.18 7.78
CA ASN A 174 16.99 -17.08 6.82
C ASN A 174 15.97 -16.34 5.92
N SER A 175 15.79 -16.82 4.69
CA SER A 175 14.72 -16.35 3.82
C SER A 175 13.36 -16.86 4.29
N PHE A 176 12.31 -16.05 4.17
CA PHE A 176 10.95 -16.45 4.52
C PHE A 176 9.99 -16.27 3.36
N ASP A 177 9.29 -17.35 2.99
CA ASP A 177 8.22 -17.34 2.00
C ASP A 177 6.88 -17.23 2.70
N TRP A 178 6.39 -16.00 2.84
CA TRP A 178 5.13 -15.73 3.54
C TRP A 178 3.92 -16.29 2.81
N TRP A 179 3.95 -16.35 1.47
CA TRP A 179 2.82 -16.80 0.67
C TRP A 179 2.50 -18.26 0.94
N LYS A 180 3.51 -19.12 1.07
CA LYS A 180 3.30 -20.54 1.45
C LYS A 180 2.55 -20.73 2.77
N ASN A 181 2.59 -19.75 3.67
CA ASN A 181 1.90 -19.82 4.96
C ASN A 181 0.46 -19.31 4.88
N ILE A 182 0.05 -18.64 3.80
CA ILE A 182 -1.29 -18.03 3.65
C ILE A 182 -1.96 -18.26 2.29
N LYS A 183 -1.39 -19.08 1.41
CA LYS A 183 -1.94 -19.35 0.06
C LYS A 183 -3.36 -19.93 0.07
N ASP A 184 -3.72 -20.64 1.16
CA ASP A 184 -5.04 -21.25 1.36
C ASP A 184 -5.99 -20.33 2.14
N LEU A 185 -5.54 -19.14 2.53
CA LEU A 185 -6.35 -18.14 3.24
C LEU A 185 -7.38 -17.56 2.28
N SER A 186 -8.65 -17.79 2.57
CA SER A 186 -9.74 -17.18 1.82
C SER A 186 -10.05 -15.78 2.37
N PHE A 187 -9.94 -14.78 1.50
CA PHE A 187 -10.27 -13.40 1.83
C PHE A 187 -10.96 -12.71 0.67
N ASN A 188 -11.79 -11.72 1.01
CA ASN A 188 -12.47 -10.87 0.06
C ASN A 188 -11.85 -9.48 0.14
N TYR A 189 -11.86 -8.79 -0.99
CA TYR A 189 -11.45 -7.41 -1.07
C TYR A 189 -12.32 -6.69 -2.11
N THR A 190 -12.36 -5.38 -2.00
CA THR A 190 -12.95 -4.49 -2.98
C THR A 190 -11.83 -3.75 -3.72
N ASP A 191 -12.00 -3.55 -5.02
CA ASP A 191 -11.09 -2.78 -5.87
C ASP A 191 -11.90 -1.73 -6.63
N ILE A 192 -11.66 -0.46 -6.31
CA ILE A 192 -12.42 0.66 -6.85
C ILE A 192 -11.49 1.53 -7.66
N TYR A 193 -11.90 1.83 -8.89
CA TYR A 193 -11.29 2.93 -9.66
C TYR A 193 -11.74 4.27 -9.06
N LEU A 194 -10.78 4.95 -8.42
CA LEU A 194 -10.91 6.37 -8.11
C LEU A 194 -10.93 7.14 -9.43
N SER A 195 -10.05 6.76 -10.36
CA SER A 195 -10.05 7.24 -11.75
C SER A 195 -9.23 6.34 -12.66
N LYS A 196 -9.63 6.22 -13.93
CA LYS A 196 -8.81 5.58 -14.97
C LYS A 196 -7.87 6.58 -15.66
N ASP A 197 -8.25 7.85 -15.66
CA ASP A 197 -7.45 8.97 -16.12
C ASP A 197 -7.83 10.20 -15.28
N CYS A 198 -7.06 10.45 -14.22
CA CYS A 198 -7.36 11.53 -13.28
C CYS A 198 -7.33 12.91 -13.93
N ILE A 199 -6.59 13.09 -15.03
CA ILE A 199 -6.52 14.35 -15.76
C ILE A 199 -7.84 14.61 -16.48
N GLN A 200 -8.42 13.59 -17.11
CA GLN A 200 -9.73 13.72 -17.77
C GLN A 200 -10.88 13.79 -16.76
N GLU A 201 -10.79 13.02 -15.68
CA GLU A 201 -11.88 12.80 -14.71
C GLU A 201 -11.72 13.63 -13.42
N TRP A 202 -10.91 14.70 -13.46
CA TRP A 202 -10.38 15.40 -12.28
C TRP A 202 -11.39 15.69 -11.16
N ASP A 203 -12.53 16.29 -11.46
CA ASP A 203 -13.49 16.70 -10.43
C ASP A 203 -14.09 15.48 -9.69
N GLU A 204 -14.44 14.44 -10.44
CA GLU A 204 -14.99 13.20 -9.88
C GLU A 204 -13.90 12.40 -9.16
N PHE A 205 -12.68 12.38 -9.71
CA PHE A 205 -11.51 11.78 -9.07
C PHE A 205 -11.27 12.40 -7.68
N VAL A 206 -11.19 13.73 -7.62
CA VAL A 206 -10.96 14.49 -6.37
C VAL A 206 -12.07 14.21 -5.35
N LYS A 207 -13.32 14.14 -5.81
CA LYS A 207 -14.46 13.81 -4.94
C LYS A 207 -14.30 12.41 -4.34
N LYS A 208 -14.03 11.39 -5.16
CA LYS A 208 -13.83 10.00 -4.70
C LYS A 208 -12.64 9.87 -3.76
N VAL A 209 -11.53 10.56 -4.02
CA VAL A 209 -10.36 10.57 -3.12
C VAL A 209 -10.76 11.10 -1.74
N LYS A 210 -11.52 12.20 -1.67
CA LYS A 210 -11.96 12.79 -0.39
C LYS A 210 -12.91 11.89 0.41
N GLU A 211 -13.58 10.96 -0.25
CA GLU A 211 -14.49 9.99 0.38
C GLU A 211 -13.75 8.78 0.97
N ILE A 212 -12.44 8.63 0.73
CA ILE A 212 -11.64 7.55 1.30
C ILE A 212 -11.62 7.64 2.83
N GLU A 213 -11.95 6.52 3.46
CA GLU A 213 -11.84 6.34 4.91
C GLU A 213 -10.72 5.35 5.23
N TRP A 214 -9.67 5.82 5.89
CA TRP A 214 -8.53 5.03 6.36
C TRP A 214 -8.80 4.32 7.68
#